data_AF-A0A2D8RKH1-F1
#
_entry.id   AF-A0A2D8RKH1-F1
#
_cell.length_a   1.000
_cell.length_b   1.000
_cell.length_c   1.000
_cell.angle_alpha   90.00
_cell.angle_beta   90.00
_cell.angle_gamma   90.00
#
_symmetry.space_group_name_H-M   'P 1'
#
loop_
_entity.id
_entity.type
_entity.pdbx_description
1 polymer ?
#
loop_
_entity_poly.entity_id
_entity_poly.type
_entity_poly.pdbx_seq_one_letter_code
_entity_poly.pdbx_strand_id
1 'polypeptide(L)'
;MTRNELTLKCIIGLALIIAFGSALASGQQVYWSPNSGTLQQGKANRLQLHFEGCSPSGSVDLPNAPNADFTRVGQSSSMNIFNSRVVQKLIIEYQVSPTAQGTLTIPGFSVDTDQGSLEVPAAKFEITEATVGNTGMKPEDIFKSELSAIEDSIYEGEIFTLRYVLGVRQDYQNRLNDISPPQWNPVGVVTKGFESHRSTNFKYRNHN
;
A
#
# COMPACT_ATOMS: atom_id res chain seq x y z
N MET A 1 -50.57 26.41 51.48
CA MET A 1 -51.45 25.44 50.80
C MET A 1 -52.04 26.18 49.60
N THR A 2 -51.63 26.03 48.34
CA THR A 2 -50.81 25.01 47.65
C THR A 2 -49.94 25.69 46.59
N ARG A 3 -48.64 25.78 46.86
CA ARG A 3 -47.58 26.39 46.03
C ARG A 3 -47.05 25.38 44.99
N ASN A 4 -47.94 24.57 44.41
CA ASN A 4 -47.58 23.32 43.71
C ASN A 4 -48.13 23.15 42.29
N GLU A 5 -48.87 24.13 41.76
CA GLU A 5 -49.48 24.01 40.41
C GLU A 5 -48.63 24.65 39.30
N LEU A 6 -47.74 25.60 39.62
CA LEU A 6 -46.92 26.28 38.61
C LEU A 6 -45.63 25.52 38.23
N THR A 7 -45.17 24.59 39.05
CA THR A 7 -43.95 23.82 38.79
C THR A 7 -44.19 22.64 37.85
N LEU A 8 -45.43 22.17 37.70
CA LEU A 8 -45.73 20.94 36.95
C LEU A 8 -45.87 21.19 35.44
N LYS A 9 -46.39 22.36 35.02
CA LYS A 9 -46.49 22.71 33.59
C LYS A 9 -45.15 23.06 32.95
N CYS A 10 -44.19 23.55 33.74
CA CYS A 10 -42.85 23.90 33.24
C CYS A 10 -41.98 22.65 33.02
N ILE A 11 -42.21 21.56 33.76
CA ILE A 11 -41.47 20.31 33.63
C ILE A 11 -42.00 19.47 32.46
N ILE A 12 -43.31 19.51 32.17
CA ILE A 12 -43.90 18.80 31.02
C ILE A 12 -43.54 19.47 29.69
N GLY A 13 -43.33 20.80 29.67
CA GLY A 13 -42.86 21.50 28.47
C GLY A 13 -41.38 21.27 28.14
N LEU A 14 -40.54 20.94 29.13
CA LEU A 14 -39.09 20.75 28.94
C LEU A 14 -38.72 19.29 28.57
N ALA A 15 -39.57 18.32 28.91
CA ALA A 15 -39.32 16.91 28.61
C ALA A 15 -39.60 16.51 27.15
N LEU A 16 -40.21 17.37 26.34
CA LEU A 16 -40.60 17.04 24.95
C LEU A 16 -39.55 17.43 23.90
N ILE A 17 -38.43 18.05 24.30
CA ILE A 17 -37.35 18.49 23.38
C ILE A 17 -36.18 17.49 23.32
N ILE A 18 -36.10 16.52 24.24
CA ILE A 18 -35.02 15.52 24.29
C ILE A 18 -35.43 14.19 23.62
N ALA A 19 -36.22 14.28 22.56
CA ALA A 19 -36.54 13.15 21.67
C ALA A 19 -36.13 13.45 20.21
N PHE A 20 -35.17 14.36 20.01
CA PHE A 20 -34.36 14.35 18.79
C PHE A 20 -33.47 13.12 18.86
N GLY A 21 -34.04 11.99 18.46
CA GLY A 21 -33.29 10.80 18.13
C GLY A 21 -32.20 11.21 17.16
N SER A 22 -30.95 11.07 17.59
CA SER A 22 -29.81 11.04 16.69
C SER A 22 -30.03 9.87 15.75
N ALA A 23 -30.75 10.11 14.66
CA ALA A 23 -30.68 9.24 13.51
C ALA A 23 -29.20 9.25 13.14
N LEU A 24 -28.51 8.15 13.43
CA LEU A 24 -27.27 7.80 12.78
C LEU A 24 -27.59 7.77 11.29
N ALA A 25 -27.50 8.92 10.65
CA ALA A 25 -27.48 9.03 9.21
C ALA A 25 -26.12 8.45 8.83
N SER A 26 -26.09 7.21 8.37
CA SER A 26 -24.97 6.77 7.53
C SER A 26 -25.08 7.61 6.26
N GLY A 27 -24.42 8.77 6.27
CA GLY A 27 -24.34 9.66 5.12
C GLY A 27 -23.53 9.01 4.01
N GLN A 28 -23.80 9.42 2.78
CA GLN A 28 -22.98 9.07 1.64
C GLN A 28 -21.58 9.67 1.82
N GLN A 29 -20.54 8.86 1.68
CA GLN A 29 -19.17 9.35 1.78
C GLN A 29 -18.21 8.53 0.93
N VAL A 30 -17.15 9.19 0.47
CA VAL A 30 -16.05 8.57 -0.26
C VAL A 30 -14.74 8.99 0.39
N TYR A 31 -13.89 8.04 0.77
CA TYR A 31 -12.65 8.35 1.51
C TYR A 31 -11.58 7.26 1.37
N TRP A 32 -10.32 7.67 1.57
CA TRP A 32 -9.18 6.76 1.62
C TRP A 32 -9.10 6.02 2.96
N SER A 33 -8.81 4.72 2.91
CA SER A 33 -8.50 3.90 4.08
C SER A 33 -7.26 3.03 3.83
N PRO A 34 -6.20 3.16 4.66
CA PRO A 34 -6.00 4.27 5.60
C PRO A 34 -5.91 5.62 4.88
N ASN A 35 -6.19 6.75 5.54
CA ASN A 35 -6.00 8.10 4.97
C ASN A 35 -4.64 8.71 5.33
N SER A 36 -3.88 8.04 6.19
CA SER A 36 -2.54 8.43 6.63
C SER A 36 -1.74 7.24 7.15
N GLY A 37 -0.43 7.43 7.30
CA GLY A 37 0.47 6.40 7.81
C GLY A 37 1.77 6.33 7.02
N THR A 38 2.36 5.14 6.95
CA THR A 38 3.63 4.92 6.27
C THR A 38 3.47 4.00 5.06
N LEU A 39 4.08 4.37 3.93
CA LEU A 39 4.23 3.52 2.75
C LEU A 39 5.70 3.18 2.55
N GLN A 40 5.99 2.01 1.98
CA GLN A 40 7.36 1.60 1.69
C GLN A 40 7.72 1.89 0.24
N GLN A 41 8.81 2.64 0.02
CA GLN A 41 9.37 2.91 -1.31
C GLN A 41 9.73 1.59 -2.01
N GLY A 42 9.46 1.48 -3.31
CA GLY A 42 9.85 0.30 -4.10
C GLY A 42 9.07 -0.98 -3.77
N LYS A 43 8.04 -0.91 -2.93
CA LYS A 43 7.10 -1.99 -2.68
C LYS A 43 5.69 -1.62 -3.13
N ALA A 44 4.93 -2.64 -3.48
CA ALA A 44 3.50 -2.57 -3.70
C ALA A 44 2.78 -2.34 -2.35
N ASN A 45 2.32 -1.12 -2.08
CA ASN A 45 1.51 -0.82 -0.91
C ASN A 45 0.02 -0.93 -1.26
N ARG A 46 -0.82 -1.35 -0.31
CA ARG A 46 -2.28 -1.41 -0.53
C ARG A 46 -2.95 -0.18 0.05
N LEU A 47 -3.82 0.42 -0.75
CA LEU A 47 -4.66 1.54 -0.36
C LEU A 47 -6.08 1.29 -0.86
N GLN A 48 -7.09 1.63 -0.06
CA GLN A 48 -8.49 1.39 -0.39
C GLN A 48 -9.25 2.70 -0.49
N LEU A 49 -10.05 2.85 -1.54
CA LEU A 49 -11.04 3.91 -1.66
C LEU A 49 -12.41 3.35 -1.29
N HIS A 50 -12.96 3.82 -0.18
CA HIS A 50 -14.22 3.36 0.38
C HIS A 50 -15.35 4.26 -0.12
N PHE A 51 -16.43 3.65 -0.59
CA PHE A 51 -17.70 4.27 -0.92
C PHE A 51 -18.74 3.73 0.07
N GLU A 52 -19.31 4.60 0.89
CA GLU A 52 -20.38 4.25 1.82
C GLU A 52 -21.67 4.93 1.38
N GLY A 53 -22.75 4.14 1.28
CA GLY A 53 -24.07 4.61 0.86
C GLY A 53 -24.17 5.10 -0.59
N CYS A 54 -23.15 4.86 -1.42
CA CYS A 54 -23.08 5.29 -2.81
C CYS A 54 -22.22 4.33 -3.65
N SER A 55 -22.22 4.53 -4.97
CA SER A 55 -21.36 3.85 -5.93
C SER A 55 -20.94 4.80 -7.05
N PRO A 56 -19.72 4.67 -7.59
CA PRO A 56 -19.25 5.55 -8.66
C PRO A 56 -20.11 5.36 -9.92
N SER A 57 -20.46 6.46 -10.59
CA SER A 57 -21.24 6.43 -11.84
C SER A 57 -20.42 5.99 -13.06
N GLY A 58 -19.10 5.87 -12.91
CA GLY A 58 -18.17 5.50 -13.98
C GLY A 58 -16.80 5.12 -13.43
N SER A 59 -15.77 5.30 -14.26
CA SER A 59 -14.38 5.18 -13.81
C SER A 59 -14.04 6.29 -12.81
N VAL A 60 -13.28 5.94 -11.77
CA VAL A 60 -12.76 6.91 -10.81
C VAL A 60 -11.40 7.39 -11.31
N ASP A 61 -11.34 8.64 -11.73
CA ASP A 61 -10.09 9.27 -12.16
C ASP A 61 -9.37 9.84 -10.93
N LEU A 62 -8.20 9.30 -10.62
CA LEU A 62 -7.40 9.76 -9.49
C LEU A 62 -6.67 11.06 -9.86
N PRO A 63 -6.53 12.02 -8.93
CA PRO A 63 -5.73 13.21 -9.14
C PRO A 63 -4.26 12.84 -9.32
N ASN A 64 -3.50 13.69 -9.99
CA ASN A 64 -2.06 13.50 -10.06
C ASN A 64 -1.45 13.61 -8.64
N ALA A 65 -0.80 12.54 -8.20
CA ALA A 65 -0.04 12.50 -6.97
C ALA A 65 1.44 12.26 -7.34
N PRO A 66 2.30 13.29 -7.28
CA PRO A 66 3.69 13.16 -7.71
C PRO A 66 4.42 12.11 -6.87
N ASN A 67 5.39 11.43 -7.49
CA ASN A 67 6.24 10.42 -6.87
C ASN A 67 5.53 9.12 -6.43
N ALA A 68 4.35 8.82 -7.00
CA ALA A 68 3.67 7.55 -6.80
C ALA A 68 2.86 7.14 -8.03
N ASP A 69 2.92 5.84 -8.36
CA ASP A 69 2.06 5.22 -9.35
C ASP A 69 0.92 4.45 -8.68
N PHE A 70 -0.27 4.52 -9.28
CA PHE A 70 -1.48 3.88 -8.79
C PHE A 70 -2.02 2.89 -9.81
N THR A 71 -2.17 1.64 -9.38
CA THR A 71 -2.78 0.58 -10.21
C THR A 71 -4.00 0.03 -9.49
N ARG A 72 -5.17 0.08 -10.13
CA ARG A 72 -6.37 -0.58 -9.59
C ARG A 72 -6.18 -2.10 -9.66
N VAL A 73 -6.31 -2.78 -8.53
CA VAL A 73 -6.10 -4.24 -8.43
C VAL A 73 -7.39 -5.03 -8.19
N GLY A 74 -8.44 -4.36 -7.73
CA GLY A 74 -9.71 -5.04 -7.49
C GLY A 74 -10.81 -4.12 -6.98
N GLN A 75 -11.95 -4.73 -6.69
CA GLN A 75 -13.05 -4.11 -5.97
C GLN A 75 -13.85 -5.16 -5.21
N SER A 76 -14.48 -4.74 -4.13
CA SER A 76 -15.49 -5.53 -3.41
C SER A 76 -16.72 -4.68 -3.15
N SER A 77 -17.89 -5.31 -3.05
CA SER A 77 -19.14 -4.64 -2.75
C SER A 77 -19.96 -5.49 -1.79
N SER A 78 -20.64 -4.83 -0.86
CA SER A 78 -21.52 -5.46 0.13
C SER A 78 -22.75 -4.58 0.33
N MET A 79 -23.90 -5.24 0.51
CA MET A 79 -25.16 -4.59 0.82
C MET A 79 -25.80 -5.35 1.97
N ASN A 80 -26.05 -4.66 3.08
CA ASN A 80 -26.68 -5.22 4.27
C ASN A 80 -27.96 -4.46 4.60
N ILE A 81 -28.98 -5.16 5.11
CA ILE A 81 -30.22 -4.55 5.56
C ILE A 81 -30.28 -4.66 7.08
N PHE A 82 -30.19 -3.52 7.78
CA PHE A 82 -30.27 -3.43 9.23
C PHE A 82 -31.47 -2.59 9.63
N ASN A 83 -32.42 -3.17 10.38
CA ASN A 83 -33.62 -2.47 10.87
C ASN A 83 -34.34 -1.66 9.76
N SER A 84 -34.57 -2.30 8.61
CA SER A 84 -35.18 -1.70 7.41
C SER A 84 -34.37 -0.57 6.75
N ARG A 85 -33.08 -0.40 7.09
CA ARG A 85 -32.15 0.50 6.41
C ARG A 85 -31.17 -0.29 5.55
N VAL A 86 -31.02 0.13 4.30
CA VAL A 86 -30.01 -0.41 3.38
C VAL A 86 -28.67 0.26 3.66
N VAL A 87 -27.65 -0.53 3.98
CA VAL A 87 -26.26 -0.10 4.14
C VAL A 87 -25.47 -0.72 2.99
N GLN A 88 -25.05 0.13 2.06
CA GLN A 88 -24.21 -0.26 0.93
C GLN A 88 -22.77 0.19 1.20
N LYS A 89 -21.81 -0.70 0.91
CA LYS A 89 -20.39 -0.41 0.97
C LYS A 89 -19.68 -1.01 -0.23
N LEU A 90 -18.99 -0.16 -0.98
CA LEU A 90 -18.11 -0.56 -2.09
C LEU A 90 -16.68 -0.12 -1.77
N ILE A 91 -15.72 -0.98 -2.05
CA ILE A 91 -14.30 -0.72 -1.83
C ILE A 91 -13.56 -0.95 -3.14
N ILE A 92 -12.83 0.06 -3.62
CA ILE A 92 -11.89 -0.08 -4.72
C ILE A 92 -10.49 -0.25 -4.13
N GLU A 93 -9.79 -1.29 -4.55
CA GLU A 93 -8.42 -1.57 -4.10
C GLU A 93 -7.40 -1.05 -5.11
N TYR A 94 -6.45 -0.26 -4.60
CA TYR A 94 -5.32 0.25 -5.35
C TYR A 94 -4.01 -0.29 -4.79
N GLN A 95 -3.10 -0.64 -5.71
CA GLN A 95 -1.69 -0.81 -5.43
C GLN A 95 -0.99 0.52 -5.67
N VAL A 96 -0.29 1.02 -4.64
CA VAL A 96 0.46 2.27 -4.67
C VAL A 96 1.95 1.94 -4.62
N SER A 97 2.69 2.43 -5.62
CA SER A 97 4.14 2.24 -5.75
C SER A 97 4.85 3.59 -5.63
N PRO A 98 5.31 3.98 -4.43
CA PRO A 98 6.07 5.22 -4.26
C PRO A 98 7.47 5.12 -4.89
N THR A 99 7.88 6.17 -5.61
CA THR A 99 9.13 6.19 -6.37
C THR A 99 10.27 6.93 -5.64
N ALA A 100 9.96 7.81 -4.69
CA ALA A 100 10.94 8.57 -3.90
C ALA A 100 10.58 8.61 -2.41
N GLN A 101 11.56 8.77 -1.52
CA GLN A 101 11.32 8.97 -0.08
C GLN A 101 10.75 10.36 0.21
N GLY A 102 10.16 10.53 1.40
CA GLY A 102 9.57 11.79 1.85
C GLY A 102 8.07 11.68 2.00
N THR A 103 7.33 12.75 1.72
CA THR A 103 5.88 12.77 1.93
C THR A 103 5.11 12.58 0.62
N LEU A 104 4.19 11.61 0.58
CA LEU A 104 3.17 11.49 -0.46
C LEU A 104 1.91 12.23 -0.05
N THR A 105 1.45 13.17 -0.87
CA THR A 105 0.13 13.79 -0.72
C THR A 105 -0.74 13.40 -1.90
N ILE A 106 -1.86 12.75 -1.63
CA ILE A 106 -2.93 12.53 -2.60
C ILE A 106 -3.91 13.70 -2.43
N PRO A 107 -4.02 14.61 -3.42
CA PRO A 107 -4.95 15.73 -3.33
C PRO A 107 -6.39 15.26 -3.10
N GLY A 108 -7.20 16.11 -2.46
CA GLY A 108 -8.65 15.91 -2.48
C GLY A 108 -9.18 16.07 -3.91
N PHE A 109 -10.24 15.34 -4.23
CA PHE A 109 -10.84 15.35 -5.57
C PHE A 109 -12.31 14.99 -5.52
N SER A 110 -13.05 15.39 -6.55
CA SER A 110 -14.48 15.08 -6.69
C SER A 110 -14.69 13.77 -7.46
N VAL A 111 -15.67 12.97 -7.05
CA VAL A 111 -16.07 11.73 -7.73
C VAL A 111 -17.57 11.76 -7.98
N ASP A 112 -17.96 11.52 -9.23
CA ASP A 112 -19.36 11.38 -9.59
C ASP A 112 -19.91 10.01 -9.15
N THR A 113 -20.99 10.06 -8.36
CA THR A 113 -21.68 8.88 -7.83
C THR A 113 -23.15 8.87 -8.21
N ASP A 114 -23.80 7.73 -8.02
CA ASP A 114 -25.25 7.58 -8.13
C ASP A 114 -26.05 8.49 -7.18
N GLN A 115 -25.39 9.07 -6.18
CA GLN A 115 -25.95 10.03 -5.22
C GLN A 115 -25.51 11.48 -5.48
N GLY A 116 -24.89 11.75 -6.64
CA GLY A 116 -24.32 13.05 -7.00
C GLY A 116 -22.80 13.09 -6.88
N SER A 117 -22.22 14.26 -7.09
CA SER A 117 -20.77 14.46 -6.97
C SER A 117 -20.38 14.56 -5.49
N LEU A 118 -19.42 13.73 -5.05
CA LEU A 118 -18.94 13.66 -3.67
C LEU A 118 -17.45 14.01 -3.61
N GLU A 119 -17.07 14.77 -2.58
CA GLU A 119 -15.67 15.14 -2.34
C GLU A 119 -14.94 14.04 -1.56
N VAL A 120 -13.79 13.62 -2.10
CA VAL A 120 -12.85 12.73 -1.45
C VAL A 120 -11.81 13.58 -0.72
N PRO A 121 -11.66 13.45 0.61
CA PRO A 121 -10.63 14.16 1.36
C PRO A 121 -9.22 13.78 0.91
N ALA A 122 -8.29 14.73 1.03
CA ALA A 122 -6.87 14.47 0.79
C ALA A 122 -6.31 13.40 1.76
N ALA A 123 -5.36 12.62 1.28
CA ALA A 123 -4.64 11.63 2.08
C ALA A 123 -3.14 11.93 2.09
N LYS A 124 -2.46 11.66 3.22
CA LYS A 124 -1.05 12.00 3.41
C LYS A 124 -0.28 10.85 4.05
N PHE A 125 0.79 10.42 3.40
CA PHE A 125 1.63 9.32 3.87
C PHE A 125 3.09 9.73 3.95
N GLU A 126 3.80 9.18 4.93
CA GLU A 126 5.26 9.22 4.96
C GLU A 126 5.80 7.99 4.21
N ILE A 127 6.60 8.24 3.19
CA ILE A 127 7.28 7.21 2.43
C ILE A 127 8.59 6.90 3.14
N THR A 128 8.64 5.71 3.71
CA THR A 128 9.83 5.16 4.35
C THR A 128 10.54 4.19 3.41
N GLU A 129 11.80 3.94 3.71
CA GLU A 129 12.58 2.95 3.00
C GLU A 129 12.02 1.54 3.21
N ALA A 130 12.00 0.74 2.15
CA ALA A 130 11.62 -0.66 2.26
C ALA A 130 12.66 -1.42 3.08
N THR A 131 12.19 -2.13 4.10
CA THR A 131 13.03 -3.03 4.90
C THR A 131 12.66 -4.49 4.62
N VAL A 132 13.62 -5.40 4.75
CA VAL A 132 13.39 -6.84 4.63
C VAL A 132 12.89 -7.40 5.98
N GLY A 133 11.79 -8.16 5.97
CA GLY A 133 11.37 -9.01 7.11
C GLY A 133 11.26 -8.34 8.49
N ASN A 134 10.63 -7.16 8.61
CA ASN A 134 10.54 -6.36 9.84
C ASN A 134 11.90 -6.10 10.54
N THR A 135 13.02 -6.28 9.85
CA THR A 135 14.35 -6.22 10.46
C THR A 135 14.96 -4.82 10.51
N GLY A 136 14.30 -3.83 9.91
CA GLY A 136 14.83 -2.48 9.80
C GLY A 136 15.95 -2.31 8.76
N MET A 137 16.34 -3.37 8.05
CA MET A 137 17.49 -3.36 7.13
C MET A 137 17.05 -3.38 5.68
N LYS A 138 17.81 -2.67 4.84
CA LYS A 138 17.49 -2.51 3.43
C LYS A 138 17.75 -3.80 2.65
N PRO A 139 17.04 -4.05 1.54
CA PRO A 139 17.34 -5.17 0.65
C PRO A 139 18.80 -5.21 0.19
N GLU A 140 19.40 -4.09 -0.19
CA GLU A 140 20.79 -4.00 -0.62
C GLU A 140 21.82 -4.31 0.48
N ASP A 141 21.46 -4.13 1.76
CA ASP A 141 22.31 -4.49 2.90
C ASP A 141 22.29 -6.00 3.18
N ILE A 142 21.28 -6.70 2.66
CA ILE A 142 21.06 -8.14 2.91
C ILE A 142 21.42 -8.97 1.69
N PHE A 143 21.12 -8.49 0.49
CA PHE A 143 21.31 -9.20 -0.76
C PHE A 143 22.36 -8.50 -1.62
N LYS A 144 23.37 -9.24 -2.07
CA LYS A 144 24.34 -8.78 -3.06
C LYS A 144 24.14 -9.56 -4.35
N SER A 145 24.04 -8.84 -5.47
CA SER A 145 24.10 -9.43 -6.81
C SER A 145 25.10 -8.65 -7.66
N GLU A 146 26.03 -9.35 -8.27
CA GLU A 146 27.07 -8.76 -9.12
C GLU A 146 27.28 -9.65 -10.33
N LEU A 147 27.27 -9.06 -11.53
CA LEU A 147 27.59 -9.73 -12.79
C LEU A 147 28.78 -9.02 -13.42
N SER A 148 29.88 -9.73 -13.62
CA SER A 148 31.09 -9.19 -14.22
C SER A 148 31.66 -10.16 -15.25
N ALA A 149 32.39 -9.66 -16.23
CA ALA A 149 33.30 -10.51 -16.98
C ALA A 149 34.47 -10.94 -16.07
N ILE A 150 35.06 -12.09 -16.35
CA ILE A 150 36.34 -12.46 -15.71
C ILE A 150 37.49 -11.73 -16.41
N GLU A 151 37.33 -11.46 -17.71
CA GLU A 151 38.32 -10.85 -18.57
C GLU A 151 38.16 -9.31 -18.61
N ASP A 152 39.28 -8.58 -18.50
CA ASP A 152 39.28 -7.10 -18.51
C ASP A 152 39.04 -6.50 -19.90
N SER A 153 39.23 -7.28 -20.97
CA SER A 153 39.03 -6.89 -22.36
C SER A 153 38.36 -8.01 -23.14
N ILE A 154 37.27 -7.70 -23.83
CA ILE A 154 36.48 -8.64 -24.63
C ILE A 154 36.44 -8.14 -26.08
N TYR A 155 36.71 -9.04 -27.03
CA TYR A 155 36.66 -8.73 -28.47
C TYR A 155 35.36 -9.24 -29.12
N GLU A 156 34.99 -8.67 -30.26
CA GLU A 156 33.82 -9.10 -31.02
C GLU A 156 33.96 -10.56 -31.49
N GLY A 157 32.95 -11.38 -31.18
CA GLY A 157 32.96 -12.82 -31.50
C GLY A 157 33.72 -13.70 -30.51
N GLU A 158 34.34 -13.13 -29.48
CA GLU A 158 35.04 -13.89 -28.43
C GLU A 158 34.06 -14.54 -27.46
N ILE A 159 34.33 -15.80 -27.09
CA ILE A 159 33.63 -16.49 -26.01
C ILE A 159 34.34 -16.14 -24.71
N PHE A 160 33.67 -15.39 -23.84
CA PHE A 160 34.22 -14.95 -22.55
C PHE A 160 33.39 -15.48 -21.38
N THR A 161 33.93 -15.38 -20.17
CA THR A 161 33.31 -15.96 -18.98
C THR A 161 32.65 -14.88 -18.14
N LEU A 162 31.37 -15.07 -17.82
CA LEU A 162 30.67 -14.23 -16.87
C LEU A 162 30.75 -14.84 -15.46
N ARG A 163 31.19 -14.02 -14.51
CA ARG A 163 31.09 -14.29 -13.08
C ARG A 163 29.81 -13.66 -12.56
N TYR A 164 28.93 -14.49 -12.02
CA TYR A 164 27.77 -14.04 -11.26
C TYR A 164 27.98 -14.34 -9.77
N VAL A 165 27.93 -13.30 -8.94
CA VAL A 165 27.98 -13.42 -7.48
C VAL A 165 26.58 -13.11 -6.94
N LEU A 166 26.00 -14.08 -6.24
CA LEU A 166 24.80 -13.90 -5.45
C LEU A 166 25.14 -14.19 -3.98
N GLY A 167 24.91 -13.23 -3.11
CA GLY A 167 25.21 -13.35 -1.69
C GLY A 167 24.04 -12.90 -0.84
N VAL A 168 23.89 -13.54 0.32
CA VAL A 168 23.00 -13.09 1.39
C VAL A 168 23.84 -12.88 2.63
N ARG A 169 23.48 -11.89 3.44
CA ARG A 169 24.15 -11.65 4.72
C ARG A 169 23.98 -12.86 5.66
N GLN A 170 25.07 -13.26 6.31
CA GLN A 170 25.17 -14.54 7.03
C GLN A 170 24.09 -14.76 8.10
N ASP A 171 23.78 -13.73 8.88
CA ASP A 171 22.76 -13.76 9.93
C ASP A 171 21.33 -13.90 9.37
N TYR A 172 21.11 -13.43 8.14
CA TYR A 172 19.85 -13.58 7.42
C TYR A 172 19.77 -14.94 6.70
N GLN A 173 20.89 -15.46 6.21
CA GLN A 173 20.98 -16.76 5.56
C GLN A 173 20.58 -17.90 6.51
N ASN A 174 20.91 -17.81 7.79
CA ASN A 174 20.51 -18.78 8.81
C ASN A 174 18.99 -18.80 9.11
N ARG A 175 18.23 -17.81 8.60
CA ARG A 175 16.76 -17.69 8.78
C ARG A 175 15.99 -18.06 7.51
N LEU A 176 16.67 -18.10 6.38
CA LEU A 176 16.08 -18.50 5.11
C LEU A 176 16.25 -20.01 4.97
N ASN A 177 15.23 -20.76 5.39
CA ASN A 177 15.22 -22.22 5.31
C ASN A 177 15.18 -22.74 3.86
N ASP A 178 15.02 -21.86 2.86
CA ASP A 178 14.81 -22.28 1.47
C ASP A 178 15.27 -21.18 0.47
N ILE A 179 16.58 -20.92 0.40
CA ILE A 179 17.14 -20.20 -0.76
C ILE A 179 17.45 -21.25 -1.81
N SER A 180 16.53 -21.45 -2.75
CA SER A 180 16.83 -22.22 -3.95
C SER A 180 17.98 -21.53 -4.70
N PRO A 181 18.99 -22.27 -5.18
CA PRO A 181 20.03 -21.69 -6.01
C PRO A 181 19.39 -21.02 -7.24
N PRO A 182 19.91 -19.86 -7.67
CA PRO A 182 19.34 -19.14 -8.81
C PRO A 182 19.24 -20.06 -10.02
N GLN A 183 18.07 -20.09 -10.66
CA GLN A 183 17.85 -20.84 -11.90
C GLN A 183 18.20 -19.95 -13.09
N TRP A 184 19.14 -20.39 -13.91
CA TRP A 184 19.54 -19.67 -15.12
C TRP A 184 18.48 -19.81 -16.22
N ASN A 185 18.12 -18.71 -16.88
CA ASN A 185 17.23 -18.71 -18.04
C ASN A 185 17.96 -18.15 -19.29
N PRO A 186 18.48 -19.01 -20.19
CA PRO A 186 19.37 -18.61 -21.29
C PRO A 186 18.68 -17.94 -22.49
N VAL A 187 17.43 -17.47 -22.37
CA VAL A 187 16.69 -16.95 -23.53
C VAL A 187 17.48 -15.81 -24.18
N GLY A 188 17.91 -16.03 -25.43
CA GLY A 188 18.67 -15.06 -26.23
C GLY A 188 20.20 -15.12 -26.10
N VAL A 189 20.77 -16.06 -25.33
CA VAL A 189 22.23 -16.18 -25.15
C VAL A 189 22.70 -17.62 -25.39
N VAL A 190 23.70 -17.81 -26.25
CA VAL A 190 24.40 -19.09 -26.41
C VAL A 190 25.43 -19.23 -25.29
N THR A 191 25.25 -20.19 -24.39
CA THR A 191 26.13 -20.42 -23.23
C THR A 191 26.51 -21.90 -23.12
N LYS A 192 27.64 -22.21 -22.46
CA LYS A 192 28.03 -23.59 -22.12
C LYS A 192 27.39 -24.13 -20.83
N GLY A 193 26.50 -23.35 -20.19
CA GLY A 193 25.87 -23.69 -18.91
C GLY A 193 26.50 -22.98 -17.71
N PHE A 194 25.97 -23.22 -16.52
CA PHE A 194 26.43 -22.63 -15.26
C PHE A 194 27.39 -23.59 -14.55
N GLU A 195 28.64 -23.19 -14.35
CA GLU A 195 29.57 -23.93 -13.49
C GLU A 195 29.51 -23.36 -12.07
N SER A 196 28.80 -24.06 -11.16
CA SER A 196 28.70 -23.61 -9.77
C SER A 196 30.06 -23.69 -9.08
N HIS A 197 30.61 -22.53 -8.72
CA HIS A 197 31.78 -22.46 -7.85
C HIS A 197 31.31 -22.11 -6.43
N ARG A 198 31.80 -22.86 -5.43
CA ARG A 198 31.33 -22.90 -4.03
C ARG A 198 31.00 -21.53 -3.43
N SER A 199 30.01 -21.54 -2.52
CA SER A 199 29.79 -20.52 -1.48
C SER A 199 31.12 -20.14 -0.83
N THR A 200 31.51 -18.88 -1.02
CA THR A 200 32.67 -18.28 -0.35
C THR A 200 32.14 -17.30 0.69
N ASN A 201 32.59 -17.45 1.93
CA ASN A 201 32.25 -16.53 3.01
C ASN A 201 32.87 -15.16 2.70
N PHE A 202 32.05 -14.17 2.33
CA PHE A 202 32.51 -12.80 2.17
C PHE A 202 32.60 -12.15 3.55
N LYS A 203 33.81 -11.78 4.00
CA LYS A 203 33.98 -10.89 5.15
C LYS A 203 33.76 -9.45 4.67
N TYR A 204 32.66 -8.85 5.10
CA TYR A 204 32.45 -7.41 4.94
C TYR A 204 33.52 -6.66 5.76
N ARG A 205 34.28 -5.80 5.08
CA ARG A 205 35.02 -4.71 5.74
C ARG A 205 34.28 -3.43 5.42
N ASN A 206 33.52 -2.93 6.39
CA ASN A 206 32.94 -1.60 6.29
C ASN A 206 34.10 -0.61 6.12
N HIS A 207 34.13 0.09 4.99
CA HIS A 207 34.93 1.28 4.84
C HIS A 207 34.06 2.44 5.32
N ASN A 208 34.25 2.82 6.58
CA ASN A 208 34.02 4.20 7.03
C ASN A 208 35.38 4.89 7.07
#